data_AF-A0A2V8M764-F1
#
_entry.id   AF-A0A2V8M764-F1
#
_cell.length_a   1.000
_cell.length_b   1.000
_cell.length_c   1.000
_cell.angle_alpha   90.00
_cell.angle_beta   90.00
_cell.angle_gamma   90.00
#
_symmetry.space_group_name_H-M   'P 1'
#
loop_
_entity.id
_entity.type
_entity.pdbx_description
1 polymer ?
#
loop_
_entity_poly.entity_id
_entity_poly.type
_entity_poly.pdbx_seq_one_letter_code
_entity_poly.pdbx_strand_id
1 'polypeptide(L)' 'MHAHHKSKVVNGSIVVEGEPLDEGTVVTVLVSDEHGFTLTPEEEATLLESIAEADRGQFVDARDVLKRLP' A
#
# COMPACT_ATOMS: atom_id res chain seq x y z
N MET A 1 -14.94 -4.88 -10.26
CA MET A 1 -13.91 -3.86 -10.50
C MET A 1 -14.23 -2.71 -9.55
N HIS A 2 -13.42 -2.48 -8.51
CA HIS A 2 -13.62 -1.35 -7.60
C HIS A 2 -12.94 -0.13 -8.20
N ALA A 3 -13.70 0.90 -8.54
CA ALA A 3 -13.13 2.16 -9.03
C ALA A 3 -12.62 2.98 -7.83
N HIS A 4 -11.32 3.24 -7.78
CA HIS A 4 -10.71 4.08 -6.77
C HIS A 4 -10.72 5.54 -7.25
N HIS A 5 -11.50 6.38 -6.58
CA HIS A 5 -11.52 7.83 -6.83
C HIS A 5 -10.67 8.54 -5.77
N LYS A 6 -9.89 9.55 -6.17
CA LYS A 6 -9.22 10.43 -5.21
C LYS A 6 -10.29 11.25 -4.50
N SER A 7 -10.24 11.26 -3.18
CA SER A 7 -11.19 12.00 -2.35
C SER A 7 -10.47 12.85 -1.31
N LYS A 8 -11.04 14.00 -0.96
CA LYS A 8 -10.51 14.90 0.08
C LYS A 8 -11.59 15.22 1.10
N VAL A 9 -11.18 15.43 2.35
CA VAL A 9 -12.08 15.93 3.39
C VAL A 9 -12.15 17.46 3.34
N VAL A 10 -13.36 18.01 3.21
CA VAL A 10 -13.68 19.45 3.25
C VAL A 10 -14.82 19.67 4.23
N ASN A 11 -14.58 20.45 5.29
CA ASN A 11 -15.58 20.73 6.34
C ASN A 11 -16.22 19.47 6.94
N GLY A 12 -15.42 18.41 7.16
CA GLY A 12 -15.91 17.13 7.70
C GLY A 12 -16.68 16.26 6.71
N SER A 13 -16.82 16.68 5.44
CA SER A 13 -17.44 15.90 4.38
C SER A 13 -16.39 15.38 3.40
N ILE A 14 -16.60 14.18 2.86
CA ILE A 14 -15.73 13.59 1.83
C ILE A 14 -16.21 14.08 0.47
N VAL A 15 -15.33 14.79 -0.24
CA VAL A 15 -15.54 15.22 -1.62
C VAL A 15 -14.82 14.25 -2.54
N VAL A 16 -15.56 13.60 -3.43
CA VAL A 16 -15.02 12.67 -4.43
C VAL A 16 -14.84 13.42 -5.74
N GLU A 17 -13.65 13.36 -6.32
CA GLU A 17 -13.38 13.92 -7.65
C GLU A 17 -13.67 12.87 -8.74
N GLY A 18 -14.27 13.28 -9.86
CA GLY A 18 -14.56 12.41 -11.00
C GLY A 18 -16.02 12.46 -11.45
N GLU A 19 -16.47 11.38 -12.09
CA GLU A 19 -17.87 11.25 -12.50
C GLU A 19 -18.80 11.20 -11.28
N PRO A 20 -19.99 11.83 -11.36
CA PRO A 20 -20.95 11.78 -10.27
C PRO A 20 -21.41 10.34 -10.04
N LEU A 21 -21.45 9.94 -8.77
CA LEU A 21 -21.99 8.65 -8.37
C LEU A 21 -23.52 8.71 -8.37
N ASP A 22 -24.16 7.63 -8.82
CA ASP A 22 -25.61 7.51 -8.80
C ASP A 22 -26.14 7.52 -7.36
N GLU A 23 -27.33 8.08 -7.18
CA GLU A 23 -28.02 8.05 -5.88
C GLU A 23 -28.20 6.61 -5.38
N GLY A 24 -27.93 6.39 -4.10
CA GLY A 24 -27.98 5.05 -3.49
C GLY A 24 -26.71 4.20 -3.66
N THR A 25 -25.68 4.74 -4.33
CA THR A 25 -24.37 4.06 -4.43
C THR A 25 -23.74 3.86 -3.04
N VAL A 26 -23.42 2.61 -2.72
CA VAL A 26 -22.64 2.27 -1.51
C VAL A 26 -21.16 2.47 -1.81
N VAL A 27 -20.51 3.35 -1.04
CA VAL A 27 -19.07 3.62 -1.15
C VAL A 27 -18.32 3.05 0.05
N THR A 28 -17.06 2.69 -0.18
CA THR A 28 -16.11 2.36 0.89
C THR A 28 -15.04 3.44 0.95
N VAL A 29 -14.89 4.05 2.12
CA VAL A 29 -13.84 5.05 2.36
C VAL A 29 -12.62 4.35 2.90
N LEU A 30 -11.52 4.40 2.15
CA LEU A 30 -10.22 3.93 2.62
C LEU A 30 -9.46 5.14 3.15
N VAL A 31 -9.35 5.23 4.47
CA VAL A 31 -8.38 6.12 5.09
C VAL A 31 -7.10 5.30 5.21
N SER A 32 -6.11 5.64 4.40
CA SER A 32 -4.78 5.07 4.57
C SER A 32 -4.25 5.52 5.91
N ASP A 33 -3.79 4.60 6.76
CA ASP A 33 -3.08 4.99 7.97
C ASP A 33 -1.70 5.56 7.66
N GLU A 34 -1.26 5.47 6.38
CA GLU A 34 0.12 5.52 5.90
C GLU A 34 1.08 6.20 6.87
N HIS A 35 1.41 5.43 7.91
CA HIS A 35 2.49 5.72 8.80
C HIS A 35 3.73 5.34 8.02
N GLY A 36 4.30 6.33 7.33
CA GLY A 36 5.65 6.20 6.83
C GLY A 36 6.57 5.80 7.99
N PHE A 37 7.49 4.88 7.72
CA PHE A 37 8.52 4.52 8.67
C PHE A 37 9.76 5.36 8.38
N THR A 38 10.42 5.86 9.43
CA THR A 38 11.69 6.56 9.30
C THR A 38 12.81 5.53 9.30
N LEU A 39 13.64 5.56 8.27
CA LEU A 39 14.88 4.78 8.24
C LEU A 39 16.06 5.68 8.61
N THR A 40 17.01 5.10 9.31
CA THR A 40 18.38 5.60 9.32
C THR A 40 19.03 5.38 7.94
N PRO A 41 20.10 6.12 7.59
CA PRO A 41 20.79 5.91 6.31
C PRO A 41 21.30 4.47 6.10
N GLU A 42 21.65 3.77 7.18
CA GLU A 42 22.10 2.37 7.13
C GLU A 42 20.95 1.40 6.85
N GLU A 43 19.79 1.61 7.48
CA GLU A 43 18.59 0.81 7.21
C GLU A 43 18.08 1.05 5.79
N GLU A 44 18.15 2.29 5.28
CA GLU A 44 17.80 2.61 3.90
C GLU A 44 18.74 1.91 2.91
N ALA A 45 20.06 1.97 3.14
CA ALA A 45 21.03 1.25 2.32
C ALA A 45 20.77 -0.26 2.32
N THR A 46 20.45 -0.83 3.49
CA THR A 46 20.12 -2.25 3.65
C THR A 46 18.85 -2.64 2.89
N LEU A 47 17.82 -1.80 2.96
CA LEU A 47 16.57 -2.02 2.23
C LEU A 47 16.79 -1.97 0.72
N LEU A 48 17.55 -0.98 0.24
CA LEU A 48 17.85 -0.84 -1.18
C LEU A 48 18.66 -2.02 -1.73
N GLU A 49 19.62 -2.54 -0.96
CA GLU A 49 20.35 -3.75 -1.35
C GLU A 49 19.42 -4.97 -1.40
N SER A 50 18.55 -5.14 -0.39
CA SER A 50 17.58 -6.25 -0.36
C SER A 50 16.63 -6.25 -1.57
N ILE A 51 16.22 -5.06 -2.01
CA ILE A 51 15.41 -4.90 -3.24
C ILE A 51 16.23 -5.32 -4.47
N ALA A 52 17.48 -4.86 -4.57
CA ALA A 52 18.36 -5.21 -5.69
C ALA A 52 18.69 -6.71 -5.73
N GLU A 53 18.83 -7.37 -4.57
CA GLU A 53 18.97 -8.83 -4.46
C GLU A 53 17.73 -9.54 -5.01
N ALA A 54 16.53 -9.11 -4.61
CA ALA A 54 15.28 -9.69 -5.08
C ALA A 54 15.14 -9.57 -6.61
N ASP A 55 15.50 -8.42 -7.19
CA ASP A 55 15.50 -8.19 -8.64
C ASP A 55 16.48 -9.10 -9.38
N ARG A 56 17.62 -9.44 -8.74
CA ARG A 56 18.59 -10.42 -9.26
C ARG A 56 18.17 -11.88 -9.05
N GLY A 57 16.99 -12.13 -8.47
CA GLY A 57 16.53 -13.48 -8.14
C GLY A 57 17.18 -14.08 -6.90
N GLN A 58 17.84 -13.27 -6.08
CA GLN A 58 18.48 -13.68 -4.83
C GLN A 58 17.48 -13.64 -3.68
N PHE A 59 16.41 -14.43 -3.81
CA PHE A 59 15.38 -14.58 -2.79
C PHE A 59 15.03 -16.06 -2.59
N VAL A 60 14.31 -16.35 -1.51
CA VAL A 60 13.70 -17.66 -1.26
C VAL A 60 12.19 -17.55 -1.37
N ASP A 61 11.54 -18.51 -2.01
CA ASP A 61 10.08 -18.53 -2.11
C ASP A 61 9.45 -18.68 -0.72
N ALA A 62 8.43 -17.87 -0.43
CA ALA A 62 7.76 -17.86 0.86
C ALA A 62 7.20 -19.24 1.25
N ARG A 63 6.69 -20.02 0.29
CA ARG A 63 6.17 -21.38 0.54
C ARG A 63 7.28 -22.31 0.99
N ASP A 64 8.49 -22.14 0.48
CA ASP A 64 9.63 -22.96 0.88
C ASP A 64 10.17 -22.57 2.24
N VAL A 65 10.07 -21.29 2.63
CA VAL A 65 10.33 -20.85 4.01
C VAL A 65 9.30 -21.44 4.96
N LEU A 66 8.00 -21.32 4.66
CA LEU A 66 6.91 -21.80 5.52
C LEU A 66 7.00 -23.29 5.82
N LYS A 67 7.45 -24.12 4.86
CA LYS A 67 7.69 -25.56 5.07
C LYS A 67 8.80 -25.86 6.08
N ARG A 68 9.70 -24.90 6.36
CA ARG A 68 10.86 -25.04 7.26
C ARG A 68 10.59 -24.48 8.65
N LEU A 69 9.44 -23.83 8.85
CA LEU A 69 9.04 -23.34 10.17
C LEU A 69 8.49 -24.52 11.00
N PRO A 70 8.90 -24.63 12.29
CA PRO A 70 8.49 -25.70 13.18
C PRO A 70 7.00 -25.64 13.56
#